data_AF-A0A8X6NP01-F1
#
_entry.id   AF-A0A8X6NP01-F1
#
_cell.length_a   1.000
_cell.length_b   1.000
_cell.length_c   1.000
_cell.angle_alpha   90.00
_cell.angle_beta   90.00
_cell.angle_gamma   90.00
#
_symmetry.space_group_name_H-M   'P 1'
#
loop_
_entity.id
_entity.type
_entity.pdbx_description
1 polymer ?
#
loop_
_entity_poly.entity_id
_entity_poly.type
_entity_poly.pdbx_seq_one_letter_code
_entity_poly.pdbx_strand_id
1 'polypeptide(L)'
;MRLVESKISFVITGSYNDESFKEKYFYPSHCFRSKCLSKLDKTLRSFGKTENISEEKPVISDERKFCEDYFERTHVRKPCRRYSVSLPFKTKYIKIINLGDSRSIASKRLD
;
A
#
# COMPACT_ATOMS: atom_id res chain seq x y z
N MET A 1 -22.58 2.26 -3.29
CA MET A 1 -21.11 2.42 -3.26
C MET A 1 -20.78 3.49 -2.23
N ARG A 2 -20.43 3.10 -0.99
CA ARG A 2 -19.98 4.04 0.05
C ARG A 2 -18.48 4.25 -0.13
N LEU A 3 -18.07 5.45 -0.48
CA LEU A 3 -16.67 5.87 -0.40
C LEU A 3 -16.31 5.88 1.09
N VAL A 4 -15.54 4.89 1.53
CA VAL A 4 -14.93 4.93 2.86
C VAL A 4 -13.72 5.85 2.75
N GLU A 5 -13.84 7.08 3.23
CA GLU A 5 -12.71 7.99 3.36
C GLU A 5 -11.64 7.36 4.27
N SER A 6 -10.64 6.73 3.67
CA SER A 6 -9.50 6.21 4.43
C SER A 6 -8.48 7.34 4.58
N LYS A 7 -8.54 8.04 5.71
CA LYS A 7 -7.54 9.06 6.08
C LYS A 7 -6.32 8.37 6.68
N ILE A 8 -5.28 8.19 5.87
CA ILE A 8 -3.99 7.68 6.37
C ILE A 8 -3.28 8.81 7.12
N SER A 9 -2.79 8.53 8.33
CA SER A 9 -1.98 9.46 9.13
C SER A 9 -0.51 9.01 9.19
N PHE A 10 0.40 9.98 9.35
CA PHE A 10 1.85 9.74 9.47
C PHE A 10 2.38 10.42 10.73
N VAL A 11 3.33 9.77 11.41
CA VAL A 11 4.03 10.34 12.57
C VAL A 11 5.47 10.60 12.15
N ILE A 12 5.89 11.86 12.23
CA ILE A 12 7.28 12.27 11.99
C ILE A 12 7.91 12.61 13.34
N THR A 13 9.04 11.98 13.65
CA THR A 13 9.82 12.23 14.87
C THR A 13 11.21 12.73 14.52
N GLY A 14 11.72 13.70 15.26
CA GLY A 14 13.07 14.20 15.09
C GLY A 14 13.42 15.27 16.12
N SER A 15 14.71 15.57 16.26
CA SER A 15 15.18 16.75 17.01
C SER A 15 14.86 18.01 16.20
N TYR A 16 14.32 19.04 16.85
CA TYR A 16 13.98 20.29 16.20
C TYR A 16 14.42 21.49 17.05
N ASN A 17 14.97 22.51 16.40
CA ASN A 17 15.38 23.76 17.04
C ASN A 17 14.24 24.80 16.92
N ASP A 18 13.65 25.17 18.05
CA ASP A 18 12.51 26.12 18.13
C ASP A 18 12.81 27.49 17.48
N GLU A 19 14.08 27.90 17.39
CA GLU A 19 14.46 29.22 16.88
C GLU A 19 14.30 29.42 15.37
N SER A 20 14.00 28.36 14.61
CA SER A 20 13.96 28.41 13.14
C SER A 20 12.60 28.76 12.54
N PHE A 21 11.54 28.88 13.34
CA PHE A 21 10.19 29.24 12.87
C PHE A 21 9.77 30.64 13.32
N LYS A 22 10.39 31.67 12.73
CA LYS A 22 9.75 32.99 12.67
C LYS A 22 8.66 32.91 11.59
N GLU A 23 7.42 33.13 12.02
CA GLU A 23 6.21 33.17 11.20
C GLU A 23 6.43 33.94 9.88
N LYS A 24 6.61 33.25 8.76
CA LYS A 24 6.54 33.89 7.43
C LYS A 24 5.61 33.19 6.44
N TYR A 25 5.04 32.05 6.81
CA TYR A 25 4.06 31.38 5.96
C TYR A 25 2.95 30.77 6.80
N PHE A 26 1.78 31.40 6.76
CA PHE A 26 0.53 30.88 7.33
C PHE A 26 0.02 29.74 6.44
N TYR A 27 0.43 28.52 6.74
CA TYR A 27 -0.20 27.32 6.20
C TYR A 27 -1.20 26.82 7.24
N PRO A 28 -2.44 26.45 6.84
CA PRO A 28 -3.40 25.86 7.77
C PRO A 28 -2.77 24.63 8.42
N SER A 29 -2.57 24.72 9.73
CA SER A 29 -1.86 23.76 10.54
C SER A 29 -2.73 22.51 10.78
N HIS A 30 -2.81 21.65 9.77
CA HIS A 30 -3.40 20.32 9.91
C HIS A 30 -2.50 19.33 10.68
N CYS A 31 -1.46 19.82 11.36
CA CYS A 31 -0.46 19.01 12.04
C CYS A 31 -0.56 19.18 13.56
N PHE A 32 -0.74 18.07 14.29
CA PHE A 32 -0.66 18.06 15.74
C PHE A 32 0.81 17.98 16.19
N ARG A 33 1.26 18.95 16.99
CA ARG A 33 2.62 18.97 17.55
C ARG A 33 2.59 18.53 19.01
N SER A 34 3.40 17.53 19.36
CA SER A 34 3.62 17.13 20.76
C SER A 34 5.11 17.08 21.09
N LYS A 35 5.50 17.77 22.17
CA LYS A 35 6.84 17.68 22.79
C LYS A 35 6.88 16.65 23.93
N CYS A 36 5.72 16.10 24.31
CA CYS A 36 5.56 15.25 25.47
C CYS A 36 5.02 13.87 25.04
N LEU A 37 5.70 12.81 25.48
CA LEU A 37 5.33 11.43 25.12
C LEU A 37 3.93 11.06 25.63
N SER A 38 3.55 11.50 26.84
CA SER A 38 2.23 11.19 27.41
C SER A 38 1.08 11.88 26.66
N LYS A 39 1.32 13.09 26.15
CA LYS A 39 0.36 13.82 25.31
C LYS A 39 0.26 13.20 23.92
N LEU A 40 1.40 12.75 23.36
CA LEU A 40 1.44 12.01 22.09
C LEU A 40 0.64 10.70 22.19
N ASP A 41 0.87 9.90 23.23
CA ASP A 41 0.20 8.60 23.41
C ASP A 41 -1.33 8.76 23.52
N LYS A 42 -1.80 9.74 24.30
CA LYS A 42 -3.24 10.05 24.38
C LYS A 42 -3.83 10.42 23.03
N THR A 43 -3.11 11.23 22.25
CA THR A 43 -3.54 11.65 20.92
C THR A 43 -3.57 10.46 19.96
N LEU A 44 -2.52 9.64 19.91
CA LEU A 44 -2.47 8.44 19.07
C LEU A 44 -3.60 7.45 19.40
N ARG A 45 -3.89 7.25 20.70
CA ARG A 45 -5.02 6.40 21.13
C ARG A 45 -6.37 6.98 20.74
N SER A 46 -6.54 8.30 20.82
CA SER A 46 -7.75 8.97 20.34
C SER A 46 -7.92 8.79 18.83
N PHE A 47 -6.84 8.94 18.05
CA PHE A 47 -6.85 8.75 16.60
C PHE A 47 -7.19 7.29 16.23
N GLY A 48 -6.54 6.32 16.87
CA GLY A 48 -6.81 4.90 16.62
C GLY A 48 -8.24 4.48 16.97
N LYS A 49 -8.89 5.16 17.92
CA LYS A 49 -10.32 4.95 18.21
C LYS A 49 -11.23 5.49 17.10
N THR A 50 -10.82 6.55 16.40
CA THR A 50 -11.58 7.13 15.28
C THR A 50 -11.45 6.28 14.01
N GLU A 51 -10.34 5.54 13.84
CA GLU A 51 -10.11 4.63 12.70
C GLU A 51 -10.66 3.22 12.88
N ASN A 52 -11.09 2.83 14.09
CA ASN A 52 -11.83 1.60 14.34
C ASN A 52 -13.26 1.73 13.78
N ILE A 53 -13.37 1.75 12.45
CA ILE A 53 -14.56 1.32 11.73
C ILE A 53 -14.82 -0.10 12.24
N SER A 54 -16.02 -0.36 12.79
CA SER A 54 -16.41 -1.66 13.33
C SER A 54 -15.79 -2.80 12.54
N GLU A 55 -15.23 -3.79 13.25
CA GLU A 55 -14.81 -5.09 12.70
C GLU A 55 -15.99 -5.90 12.14
N GLU A 56 -16.97 -5.26 11.50
CA GLU A 56 -17.84 -5.94 10.57
C GLU A 56 -16.91 -6.51 9.51
N LYS A 57 -16.68 -7.84 9.58
CA LYS A 57 -16.00 -8.60 8.54
C LYS A 57 -16.58 -8.08 7.23
N PRO A 58 -15.80 -7.36 6.42
CA PRO A 58 -16.33 -6.80 5.20
C PRO A 58 -16.89 -7.99 4.44
N VAL A 59 -18.18 -7.93 4.08
CA VAL A 59 -18.79 -8.94 3.21
C VAL A 59 -17.84 -9.04 2.01
N ILE A 60 -17.10 -10.15 1.92
CA ILE A 60 -16.10 -10.32 0.88
C ILE A 60 -16.92 -10.43 -0.40
N SER A 61 -16.98 -9.33 -1.15
CA SER A 61 -17.63 -9.33 -2.45
C SER A 61 -16.94 -10.35 -3.34
N ASP A 62 -17.68 -10.93 -4.28
CA ASP A 62 -17.10 -11.84 -5.27
C ASP A 62 -15.94 -11.17 -6.03
N GLU A 63 -16.04 -9.86 -6.28
CA GLU A 63 -14.96 -9.05 -6.85
C GLU A 63 -13.71 -9.05 -5.96
N ARG A 64 -13.87 -8.84 -4.65
CA ARG A 64 -12.72 -8.82 -3.74
C ARG A 64 -12.06 -10.20 -3.70
N LYS A 65 -12.85 -11.27 -3.60
CA LYS A 65 -12.31 -12.64 -3.65
C LYS A 65 -11.54 -12.90 -4.94
N PHE A 66 -12.10 -12.51 -6.07
CA PHE A 66 -11.43 -12.62 -7.37
C PHE A 66 -10.09 -11.85 -7.40
N CYS A 67 -10.05 -10.63 -6.86
CA CYS A 67 -8.84 -9.82 -6.81
C CYS A 67 -7.75 -10.44 -5.93
N GLU A 68 -8.11 -10.95 -4.75
CA GLU A 68 -7.17 -11.63 -3.86
C GLU A 68 -6.63 -12.91 -4.51
N ASP A 69 -7.51 -13.75 -5.05
CA ASP A 69 -7.13 -14.99 -5.76
C ASP A 69 -6.22 -14.67 -6.98
N TYR A 70 -6.49 -13.57 -7.68
CA TYR A 70 -5.65 -13.13 -8.79
C TYR A 70 -4.29 -12.61 -8.32
N PHE A 71 -4.25 -11.85 -7.22
CA PHE A 71 -3.02 -11.35 -6.63
C PHE A 71 -2.11 -12.48 -6.19
N GLU A 72 -2.61 -13.44 -5.42
CA GLU A 72 -1.87 -14.62 -4.96
C GLU A 72 -1.29 -15.44 -6.12
N ARG A 73 -2.05 -15.56 -7.22
CA ARG A 73 -1.61 -16.32 -8.39
C ARG A 73 -0.57 -15.59 -9.24
N THR A 74 -0.51 -14.25 -9.19
CA THR A 74 0.33 -13.45 -10.09
C THR A 74 1.50 -12.76 -9.42
N HIS A 75 1.49 -12.61 -8.09
CA HIS A 75 2.52 -11.88 -7.36
C HIS A 75 3.28 -12.79 -6.41
N VAL A 76 4.60 -12.77 -6.49
CA VAL A 76 5.48 -13.55 -5.60
C VAL A 76 6.60 -12.67 -5.10
N ARG A 77 6.73 -12.57 -3.77
CA ARG A 77 7.89 -11.97 -3.11
C ARG A 77 8.86 -13.07 -2.70
N LYS A 78 9.98 -13.18 -3.41
CA LYS A 78 11.00 -14.19 -3.13
C LYS A 78 11.79 -13.84 -1.86
N PRO A 79 12.34 -14.83 -1.12
CA PRO A 79 13.17 -14.60 0.06
C PRO A 79 14.39 -13.69 -0.20
N CYS A 80 14.92 -13.70 -1.43
CA CYS A 80 15.99 -12.81 -1.88
C CYS A 80 15.56 -11.34 -2.07
N ARG A 81 14.43 -10.93 -1.47
CA ARG A 81 13.80 -9.60 -1.55
C ARG A 81 13.38 -9.15 -2.95
N ARG A 82 13.45 -10.03 -3.96
CA ARG A 82 12.94 -9.73 -5.31
C ARG A 82 11.43 -9.92 -5.37
N TYR A 83 10.76 -9.00 -6.07
CA TYR A 83 9.34 -9.07 -6.34
C TYR A 83 9.10 -9.50 -7.79
N SER A 84 8.26 -10.51 -8.00
CA SER A 84 7.96 -11.06 -9.32
C SER A 84 6.47 -10.93 -9.61
N VAL A 85 6.14 -10.53 -10.83
CA VAL A 85 4.77 -10.38 -11.32
C VAL A 85 4.61 -11.22 -12.59
N SER A 86 3.66 -12.15 -12.58
CA SER A 86 3.30 -12.95 -13.74
C SER A 86 2.19 -12.24 -14.51
N LEU A 87 2.53 -11.68 -15.65
CA LEU A 87 1.57 -11.05 -16.54
C LEU A 87 0.82 -12.13 -17.36
N PRO A 88 -0.50 -12.01 -17.51
CA PRO A 88 -1.27 -12.95 -18.33
C PRO A 88 -0.85 -12.82 -19.80
N PHE A 89 -0.40 -13.92 -20.39
CA PHE A 89 -0.17 -13.98 -21.83
C PHE A 89 -1.50 -13.88 -22.58
N LYS A 90 -1.58 -12.98 -23.55
CA LYS A 90 -2.75 -12.86 -24.43
C LYS A 90 -2.79 -14.04 -25.38
N THR A 91 -3.45 -15.13 -24.95
CA THR A 91 -3.53 -16.41 -25.67
C THR A 91 -4.11 -16.29 -27.08
N LYS A 92 -5.03 -15.33 -27.29
CA LYS A 92 -5.59 -14.98 -28.60
C LYS A 92 -4.55 -14.69 -29.68
N TYR A 93 -3.37 -14.22 -29.29
CA TYR A 93 -2.30 -13.90 -30.22
C TYR A 93 -1.23 -14.99 -30.30
N ILE A 94 -1.31 -16.08 -29.54
CA ILE A 94 -0.29 -17.15 -29.57
C ILE A 94 -0.23 -17.84 -30.93
N LYS A 95 -1.38 -17.95 -31.63
CA LYS A 95 -1.42 -18.52 -32.99
C LYS A 95 -0.96 -17.54 -34.08
N ILE A 96 -0.93 -16.23 -33.78
CA ILE A 96 -0.66 -15.15 -34.75
C ILE A 96 0.78 -14.64 -34.58
N ILE A 97 1.27 -14.59 -33.33
CA ILE A 97 2.61 -14.17 -32.98
C ILE A 97 3.49 -15.42 -32.94
N ASN A 98 4.27 -15.63 -33.99
CA ASN A 98 5.34 -16.62 -33.96
C ASN A 98 6.51 -16.07 -33.13
N LEU A 99 6.62 -16.49 -31.87
CA LEU A 99 7.74 -16.11 -30.98
C LEU A 99 9.03 -16.90 -31.27
N GLY A 100 9.01 -17.83 -32.24
CA GLY A 100 10.12 -18.75 -32.50
C GLY A 100 10.57 -19.45 -31.21
N ASP A 101 11.89 -19.61 -31.05
CA ASP A 101 12.48 -20.24 -29.86
C ASP A 101 12.52 -19.35 -28.62
N SER A 102 12.11 -18.08 -28.72
CA SER A 102 12.20 -17.11 -27.61
C SER A 102 11.49 -17.62 -26.35
N ARG A 103 10.33 -18.27 -26.51
CA ARG A 103 9.59 -18.88 -25.39
C ARG A 103 10.37 -20.03 -24.75
N SER A 104 10.95 -20.91 -25.57
CA SER A 104 11.74 -22.07 -25.12
C SER A 104 12.98 -21.60 -24.36
N ILE A 105 13.70 -20.62 -24.89
CA ILE A 105 14.89 -20.02 -24.28
C ILE A 105 14.56 -19.33 -22.96
N ALA A 106 13.48 -18.53 -22.92
CA ALA A 106 13.05 -17.86 -21.70
C ALA A 106 12.63 -18.86 -20.60
N SER A 107 11.96 -19.96 -20.99
CA SER A 107 11.54 -21.01 -20.07
C SER A 107 12.75 -21.70 -19.41
N LYS A 108 13.83 -21.97 -20.17
CA LYS A 108 15.08 -22.54 -19.64
C LYS A 108 15.84 -21.64 -18.66
N ARG A 109 15.52 -20.34 -18.61
CA ARG A 109 16.18 -19.34 -17.74
C ARG A 109 15.36 -18.98 -16.50
N LEU A 110 14.17 -19.59 -16.35
CA LEU A 110 13.30 -19.37 -15.18
C LEU A 110 13.73 -20.20 -13.96
N ASP A 111 14.62 -21.17 -14.16
CA ASP A 111 15.29 -21.98 -13.12
C ASP A 111 16.46 -21.23 -12.46
#